data_AF-A0A7K1SQ51-F1
#
_entry.id   AF-A0A7K1SQ51-F1
#
_cell.length_a   1.000
_cell.length_b   1.000
_cell.length_c   1.000
_cell.angle_alpha   90.00
_cell.angle_beta   90.00
_cell.angle_gamma   90.00
#
_symmetry.space_group_name_H-M   'P 1'
#
loop_
_entity.id
_entity.type
_entity.pdbx_description
1 polymer ?
#
loop_
_entity_poly.entity_id
_entity_poly.type
_entity_poly.pdbx_seq_one_letter_code
_entity_poly.pdbx_strand_id
1 'polypeptide(L)'
;MPTTLTSADYQQAAQNMNTEVAVIKAVTEVESGGRGFLTDGRIVIRFEPHLFHRYTQSKFDASHPQLSFKNLKPGYPTGVVQSWQLYDEAKVLNLQAARMATSFGLFQILGSNWPDCGCKSLPEFITRMSKSEAEQLNLFCNFITNQGLNDELREHQWARFARIYNGKNFKLLNYDTKLSNAYKKFSA
;
A
#
# COMPACT_ATOMS: atom_id res chain seq x y z
N MET A 1 -11.27 -9.02 15.77
CA MET A 1 -11.12 -7.97 14.74
C MET A 1 -9.64 -7.62 14.68
N PRO A 2 -9.01 -7.55 13.50
CA PRO A 2 -7.64 -7.05 13.39
C PRO A 2 -7.57 -5.64 14.00
N THR A 3 -6.55 -5.43 14.83
CA THR A 3 -6.45 -4.30 15.75
C THR A 3 -6.11 -3.00 15.01
N THR A 4 -6.81 -1.92 15.35
CA THR A 4 -6.45 -0.56 14.94
C THR A 4 -5.06 -0.19 15.49
N LEU A 5 -4.30 0.61 14.73
CA LEU A 5 -3.00 1.14 15.18
C LEU A 5 -3.09 1.81 16.55
N THR A 6 -2.18 1.41 17.44
CA THR A 6 -2.06 1.95 18.80
C THR A 6 -0.93 2.97 18.91
N SER A 7 -0.91 3.75 20.00
CA SER A 7 0.21 4.65 20.29
C SER A 7 1.57 3.93 20.36
N ALA A 8 1.59 2.69 20.85
CA ALA A 8 2.82 1.89 20.92
C ALA A 8 3.34 1.50 19.52
N ASP A 9 2.44 1.18 18.58
CA ASP A 9 2.82 0.87 17.21
C ASP A 9 3.48 2.08 16.53
N TYR A 10 2.92 3.28 16.74
CA TYR A 10 3.52 4.52 16.24
C TYR A 10 4.88 4.83 16.88
N GLN A 11 5.03 4.59 18.19
CA GLN A 11 6.31 4.77 18.89
C GLN A 11 7.38 3.82 18.34
N GLN A 12 7.04 2.55 18.13
CA GLN A 12 7.96 1.57 17.59
C GLN A 12 8.37 1.91 16.15
N ALA A 13 7.41 2.31 15.31
CA ALA A 13 7.69 2.74 13.94
C ALA A 13 8.61 3.96 13.89
N ALA A 14 8.37 4.95 14.76
CA ALA A 14 9.19 6.15 14.85
C ALA A 14 10.63 5.84 15.28
N GLN A 15 10.80 4.95 16.27
CA GLN A 15 12.12 4.47 16.68
C GLN A 15 12.85 3.76 15.53
N ASN A 16 12.18 2.86 14.82
CA ASN A 16 12.77 2.10 13.71
C ASN A 16 13.21 3.01 12.55
N MET A 17 12.43 4.06 12.27
CA MET A 17 12.74 5.03 11.22
C MET A 17 13.67 6.17 11.69
N ASN A 18 14.02 6.21 12.98
CA ASN A 18 14.76 7.32 13.60
C ASN A 18 14.13 8.69 13.30
N THR A 19 12.83 8.79 13.54
CA THR A 19 12.02 10.00 13.31
C THR A 19 11.04 10.23 14.46
N GLU A 20 10.28 11.32 14.42
CA GLU A 20 9.30 11.66 15.44
C GLU A 20 8.00 10.86 15.26
N VAL A 21 7.31 10.56 16.37
CA VAL A 21 5.97 9.93 16.34
C VAL A 21 4.98 10.76 15.52
N ALA A 22 5.10 12.09 15.57
CA ALA A 22 4.27 13.00 14.81
C ALA A 22 4.43 12.81 13.29
N VAL A 23 5.66 12.52 12.81
CA VAL A 23 5.92 12.23 11.39
C VAL A 23 5.22 10.94 10.97
N ILE A 24 5.34 9.86 11.75
CA ILE A 24 4.70 8.58 11.41
C ILE A 24 3.18 8.73 11.38
N LYS A 25 2.60 9.43 12.37
CA LYS A 25 1.15 9.70 12.41
C LYS A 25 0.70 10.56 11.23
N ALA A 26 1.48 11.57 10.85
CA ALA A 26 1.17 12.43 9.71
C ALA A 26 1.15 11.66 8.40
N VAL A 27 2.18 10.86 8.12
CA VAL A 27 2.25 10.03 6.92
C VAL A 27 1.14 8.98 6.94
N THR A 28 0.84 8.38 8.10
CA THR A 28 -0.27 7.42 8.22
C THR A 28 -1.63 8.06 7.94
N GLU A 29 -1.89 9.27 8.44
CA GLU A 29 -3.14 9.98 8.18
C GLU A 29 -3.32 10.32 6.69
N VAL A 30 -2.25 10.66 5.99
CA VAL A 30 -2.31 11.12 4.59
C VAL A 30 -2.22 9.99 3.58
N GLU A 31 -1.37 8.99 3.83
CA GLU A 31 -1.04 7.93 2.87
C GLU A 31 -1.85 6.64 3.10
N SER A 32 -2.67 6.58 4.15
CA SER A 32 -3.54 5.42 4.39
C SER A 32 -4.93 5.56 3.77
N GLY A 33 -5.53 4.41 3.42
CA GLY A 33 -6.94 4.29 3.05
C GLY A 33 -7.91 4.28 4.24
N GLY A 34 -7.46 4.64 5.44
CA GLY A 34 -8.25 4.71 6.67
C GLY A 34 -8.53 3.37 7.38
N ARG A 35 -8.52 2.25 6.67
CA ARG A 35 -8.62 0.90 7.27
C ARG A 35 -7.79 -0.12 6.51
N GLY A 36 -7.10 -0.99 7.24
CA GLY A 36 -6.31 -2.08 6.68
C GLY A 36 -7.10 -3.37 6.46
N PHE A 37 -8.27 -3.49 7.08
CA PHE A 37 -9.09 -4.71 7.07
C PHE A 37 -10.58 -4.41 6.90
N LEU A 38 -11.28 -5.39 6.35
CA LEU A 38 -12.73 -5.46 6.29
C LEU A 38 -13.31 -5.94 7.62
N THR A 39 -14.61 -5.76 7.80
CA THR A 39 -15.33 -6.20 9.00
C THR A 39 -15.34 -7.72 9.18
N ASP A 40 -15.16 -8.48 8.09
CA ASP A 40 -15.01 -9.94 8.10
C ASP A 40 -13.57 -10.40 8.39
N GLY A 41 -12.66 -9.47 8.67
CA GLY A 41 -11.26 -9.75 8.99
C GLY A 41 -10.35 -9.95 7.78
N ARG A 42 -10.86 -9.94 6.54
CA ARG A 42 -10.00 -9.94 5.36
C ARG A 42 -9.25 -8.63 5.23
N ILE A 43 -8.01 -8.68 4.76
CA ILE A 43 -7.24 -7.49 4.42
C ILE A 43 -7.94 -6.69 3.28
N VAL A 44 -7.83 -5.37 3.32
CA VAL A 44 -8.26 -4.53 2.20
C VAL A 44 -7.32 -4.72 1.01
N ILE A 45 -7.88 -4.95 -0.17
CA ILE A 45 -7.10 -5.10 -1.39
C ILE A 45 -7.62 -4.23 -2.54
N ARG A 46 -6.73 -3.95 -3.49
CA ARG A 46 -7.07 -3.42 -4.81
C ARG A 46 -6.38 -4.24 -5.88
N PHE A 47 -7.16 -4.97 -6.65
CA PHE A 47 -6.66 -5.79 -7.75
C PHE A 47 -6.43 -4.91 -8.98
N GLU A 48 -5.33 -5.13 -9.71
CA GLU A 48 -4.93 -4.33 -10.86
C GLU A 48 -4.88 -5.20 -12.13
N PRO A 49 -6.00 -5.31 -12.90
CA PRO A 49 -6.07 -6.19 -14.08
C PRO A 49 -4.97 -5.95 -15.12
N HIS A 50 -4.52 -4.70 -15.25
CA HIS A 50 -3.44 -4.33 -16.15
C HIS A 50 -2.05 -4.81 -15.70
N LEU A 51 -1.84 -4.94 -14.38
CA LEU A 51 -0.66 -5.58 -13.84
C LEU A 51 -0.74 -7.09 -13.96
N PHE A 52 -1.93 -7.68 -13.78
CA PHE A 52 -2.12 -9.11 -14.02
C PHE A 52 -1.82 -9.49 -15.48
N HIS A 53 -2.31 -8.68 -16.44
CA HIS A 53 -1.91 -8.76 -17.84
C HIS A 53 -0.39 -8.72 -18.02
N ARG A 54 0.29 -7.75 -17.39
CA ARG A 54 1.76 -7.63 -17.46
C ARG A 54 2.47 -8.86 -16.90
N TYR A 55 2.11 -9.30 -15.70
CA TYR A 55 2.78 -10.42 -15.02
C TYR A 55 2.47 -11.79 -15.63
N THR A 56 1.36 -11.91 -16.35
CA THR A 56 1.02 -13.13 -17.11
C THR A 56 1.42 -13.04 -18.58
N GLN A 57 2.07 -11.95 -19.00
CA GLN A 57 2.49 -11.70 -20.38
C GLN A 57 1.32 -11.84 -21.37
N SER A 58 0.18 -11.26 -21.03
CA SER A 58 -1.06 -11.27 -21.83
C SER A 58 -1.71 -12.65 -22.03
N LYS A 59 -1.26 -13.69 -21.31
CA LYS A 59 -1.74 -15.08 -21.49
C LYS A 59 -3.26 -15.22 -21.36
N PHE A 60 -3.90 -14.38 -20.55
CA PHE A 60 -5.33 -14.48 -20.23
C PHE A 60 -6.20 -13.39 -20.88
N ASP A 61 -5.66 -12.55 -21.77
CA ASP A 61 -6.42 -11.44 -22.36
C ASP A 61 -7.66 -11.90 -23.14
N ALA A 62 -7.53 -12.99 -23.91
CA ALA A 62 -8.62 -13.51 -24.72
C ALA A 62 -9.63 -14.34 -23.90
N SER A 63 -9.15 -15.17 -22.97
CA SER A 63 -10.00 -16.08 -22.19
C SER A 63 -10.65 -15.42 -20.98
N HIS A 64 -10.00 -14.39 -20.40
CA HIS A 64 -10.45 -13.69 -19.21
C HIS A 64 -10.30 -12.16 -19.37
N PRO A 65 -10.99 -11.55 -20.35
CA PRO A 65 -10.82 -10.14 -20.67
C PRO A 65 -11.21 -9.19 -19.54
N GLN A 66 -11.89 -9.64 -18.48
CA GLN A 66 -12.19 -8.83 -17.30
C GLN A 66 -11.07 -8.88 -16.24
N LEU A 67 -10.21 -9.90 -16.28
CA LEU A 67 -9.09 -10.07 -15.35
C LEU A 67 -7.75 -9.59 -15.93
N SER A 68 -7.64 -9.57 -17.25
CA SER A 68 -6.38 -9.30 -17.97
C SER A 68 -6.64 -8.35 -19.13
N PHE A 69 -6.13 -7.12 -19.04
CA PHE A 69 -6.18 -6.14 -20.11
C PHE A 69 -5.19 -4.99 -19.90
N LYS A 70 -4.57 -4.48 -20.97
CA LYS A 70 -3.55 -3.43 -20.89
C LYS A 70 -4.06 -2.05 -20.47
N ASN A 71 -5.18 -1.61 -21.04
CA ASN A 71 -5.69 -0.24 -20.88
C ASN A 71 -6.95 -0.22 -20.02
N LEU A 72 -7.11 0.83 -19.20
CA LEU A 72 -8.34 1.09 -18.44
C LEU A 72 -9.59 0.93 -19.33
N LYS A 73 -10.55 0.13 -18.86
CA LYS A 73 -11.81 -0.14 -19.56
C LYS A 73 -12.91 -0.48 -18.56
N PRO A 74 -14.20 -0.51 -18.98
CA PRO A 74 -15.28 -1.00 -18.15
C PRO A 74 -14.96 -2.40 -17.60
N GLY A 75 -15.20 -2.59 -16.30
CA GLY A 75 -14.81 -3.80 -15.56
C GLY A 75 -13.59 -3.63 -14.66
N TYR A 76 -12.89 -2.50 -14.73
CA TYR A 76 -11.87 -2.15 -13.74
C TYR A 76 -12.50 -2.05 -12.34
N PRO A 77 -11.89 -2.66 -11.31
CA PRO A 77 -12.50 -2.72 -9.98
C PRO A 77 -12.66 -1.33 -9.37
N THR A 78 -13.89 -0.99 -8.98
CA THR A 78 -14.23 0.31 -8.36
C THR A 78 -14.20 0.28 -6.84
N GLY A 79 -13.98 -0.89 -6.23
CA GLY A 79 -13.92 -1.04 -4.79
C GLY A 79 -13.38 -2.40 -4.34
N VAL A 80 -13.34 -2.57 -3.01
CA VAL A 80 -12.71 -3.74 -2.37
C VAL A 80 -13.46 -5.05 -2.62
N VAL A 81 -14.80 -5.02 -2.71
CA VAL A 81 -15.61 -6.22 -2.99
C VAL A 81 -15.29 -6.78 -4.36
N GLN A 82 -15.33 -5.93 -5.39
CA GLN A 82 -14.99 -6.31 -6.76
C GLN A 82 -13.51 -6.70 -6.88
N SER A 83 -12.63 -6.03 -6.15
CA SER A 83 -11.20 -6.41 -6.11
C SER A 83 -11.00 -7.84 -5.58
N TRP A 84 -11.70 -8.23 -4.52
CA TRP A 84 -11.68 -9.60 -4.01
C TRP A 84 -12.23 -10.62 -5.00
N GLN A 85 -13.36 -10.32 -5.65
CA GLN A 85 -13.94 -11.21 -6.67
C GLN A 85 -12.94 -11.48 -7.81
N LEU A 86 -12.37 -10.42 -8.40
CA LEU A 86 -11.39 -10.56 -9.49
C LEU A 86 -10.10 -11.23 -9.03
N TYR A 87 -9.61 -10.91 -7.83
CA TYR A 87 -8.43 -11.57 -7.26
C TYR A 87 -8.66 -13.07 -7.05
N ASP A 88 -9.84 -13.47 -6.56
CA ASP A 88 -10.18 -14.86 -6.31
C ASP A 88 -10.28 -15.68 -7.60
N GLU A 89 -10.72 -15.07 -8.70
CA GLU A 89 -10.67 -15.69 -10.03
C GLU A 89 -9.23 -15.74 -10.57
N ALA A 90 -8.49 -14.62 -10.50
CA ALA A 90 -7.13 -14.51 -11.03
C ALA A 90 -6.15 -15.47 -10.34
N LYS A 91 -6.29 -15.68 -9.02
CA LYS A 91 -5.39 -16.57 -8.26
C LYS A 91 -5.52 -18.05 -8.66
N VAL A 92 -6.68 -18.46 -9.18
CA VAL A 92 -6.88 -19.82 -9.72
C VAL A 92 -6.09 -20.00 -11.02
N LEU A 93 -6.00 -18.95 -11.84
CA LEU A 93 -5.26 -18.95 -13.09
C LEU A 93 -3.75 -18.83 -12.89
N ASN A 94 -3.33 -17.91 -12.03
CA ASN A 94 -1.93 -17.72 -11.67
C ASN A 94 -1.80 -16.96 -10.33
N LEU A 95 -1.60 -17.71 -9.24
CA LEU A 95 -1.50 -17.17 -7.89
C LEU A 95 -0.38 -16.12 -7.72
N GLN A 96 0.79 -16.36 -8.31
CA GLN A 96 1.93 -15.45 -8.15
C GLN A 96 1.65 -14.12 -8.86
N ALA A 97 1.18 -14.15 -10.10
CA ALA A 97 0.82 -12.94 -10.84
C ALA A 97 -0.33 -12.19 -10.19
N ALA A 98 -1.36 -12.89 -9.69
CA ALA A 98 -2.49 -12.26 -8.98
C ALA A 98 -2.01 -11.51 -7.74
N ARG A 99 -1.14 -12.12 -6.92
CA ARG A 99 -0.55 -11.48 -5.74
C ARG A 99 0.34 -10.30 -6.12
N MET A 100 1.18 -10.40 -7.14
CA MET A 100 2.02 -9.27 -7.59
C MET A 100 1.19 -8.11 -8.17
N ALA A 101 0.03 -8.40 -8.77
CA ALA A 101 -0.90 -7.45 -9.34
C ALA A 101 -1.91 -6.86 -8.34
N THR A 102 -1.69 -6.99 -7.03
CA THR A 102 -2.66 -6.56 -6.02
C THR A 102 -1.98 -5.66 -5.00
N SER A 103 -2.62 -4.55 -4.67
CA SER A 103 -2.26 -3.69 -3.54
C SER A 103 -2.93 -4.16 -2.26
N PHE A 104 -2.21 -4.11 -1.13
CA PHE A 104 -2.63 -4.70 0.13
C PHE A 104 -2.61 -3.71 1.30
N GLY A 105 -3.61 -3.83 2.17
CA GLY A 105 -3.66 -3.24 3.50
C GLY A 105 -3.82 -1.72 3.53
N LEU A 106 -3.53 -1.17 4.70
CA LEU A 106 -3.77 0.22 5.07
C LEU A 106 -3.11 1.22 4.11
N PHE A 107 -1.91 0.90 3.63
CA PHE A 107 -1.08 1.75 2.76
C PHE A 107 -1.12 1.35 1.28
N GLN A 108 -1.95 0.34 0.92
CA GLN A 108 -2.12 -0.14 -0.46
C GLN A 108 -0.80 -0.46 -1.18
N ILE A 109 0.16 -1.06 -0.49
CA ILE A 109 1.45 -1.45 -1.08
C ILE A 109 1.21 -2.58 -2.09
N LEU A 110 1.68 -2.38 -3.32
CA LEU A 110 1.57 -3.36 -4.39
C LEU A 110 2.42 -4.61 -4.06
N GLY A 111 1.86 -5.80 -4.25
CA GLY A 111 2.50 -7.06 -3.88
C GLY A 111 3.85 -7.28 -4.56
N SER A 112 4.11 -6.70 -5.74
CA SER A 112 5.42 -6.75 -6.38
C SER A 112 6.54 -6.03 -5.60
N ASN A 113 6.19 -5.14 -4.67
CA ASN A 113 7.14 -4.39 -3.84
C ASN A 113 7.50 -5.14 -2.54
N TRP A 114 7.17 -6.43 -2.44
CA TRP A 114 7.53 -7.26 -1.28
C TRP A 114 9.04 -7.21 -0.91
N PRO A 115 10.01 -7.11 -1.85
CA PRO A 115 11.42 -7.04 -1.48
C PRO A 115 11.75 -5.76 -0.71
N ASP A 116 11.18 -4.64 -1.15
CA ASP A 116 11.37 -3.32 -0.54
C ASP A 116 10.70 -3.23 0.84
N CYS A 117 9.71 -4.08 1.14
CA CYS A 117 9.15 -4.20 2.48
C CYS A 117 10.03 -5.03 3.45
N GLY A 118 11.17 -5.55 2.99
CA GLY A 118 12.09 -6.38 3.79
C GLY A 118 11.59 -7.82 4.01
N CYS A 119 10.65 -8.30 3.20
CA CYS A 119 10.22 -9.69 3.22
C CYS A 119 11.17 -10.57 2.39
N LYS A 120 11.28 -11.86 2.72
CA LYS A 120 12.09 -12.84 1.96
C LYS A 120 11.32 -13.44 0.78
N SER A 121 10.00 -13.30 0.79
CA SER A 121 9.14 -13.81 -0.29
C SER A 121 7.79 -13.10 -0.32
N LEU A 122 7.11 -13.19 -1.48
CA LEU A 122 5.74 -12.71 -1.63
C LEU A 122 4.75 -13.37 -0.66
N PRO A 123 4.75 -14.70 -0.42
CA PRO A 123 3.90 -15.30 0.61
C PRO A 123 4.12 -14.72 2.01
N GLU A 124 5.36 -14.48 2.43
CA GLU A 124 5.65 -13.86 3.73
C GLU A 124 5.07 -12.45 3.82
N PHE A 125 5.23 -11.65 2.76
CA PHE A 125 4.62 -10.32 2.68
C PHE A 125 3.10 -10.37 2.85
N ILE A 126 2.41 -11.29 2.16
CA ILE A 126 0.95 -11.45 2.29
C ILE A 126 0.55 -11.89 3.71
N THR A 127 1.30 -12.82 4.31
CA THR A 127 1.06 -13.28 5.68
C THR A 127 1.20 -12.14 6.69
N ARG A 128 2.26 -11.34 6.59
CA ARG A 128 2.47 -10.18 7.47
C ARG A 128 1.42 -9.10 7.25
N MET A 129 1.13 -8.75 5.99
CA MET A 129 0.07 -7.81 5.62
C MET A 129 -1.28 -8.20 6.23
N SER A 130 -1.59 -9.50 6.28
CA SER A 130 -2.87 -10.02 6.78
C SER A 130 -2.91 -10.19 8.31
N LYS A 131 -1.83 -9.88 9.04
CA LYS A 131 -1.72 -10.14 10.48
C LYS A 131 -2.32 -9.02 11.33
N SER A 132 -1.95 -7.76 11.07
CA SER A 132 -2.47 -6.58 11.80
C SER A 132 -2.12 -5.28 11.08
N GLU A 133 -2.79 -4.17 11.43
CA GLU A 133 -2.41 -2.85 10.89
C GLU A 133 -1.01 -2.43 11.35
N ALA A 134 -0.57 -2.88 12.54
CA ALA A 134 0.79 -2.68 13.02
C ALA A 134 1.84 -3.31 12.10
N GLU A 135 1.58 -4.52 11.56
CA GLU A 135 2.47 -5.14 10.57
C GLU A 135 2.39 -4.42 9.22
N GLN A 136 1.22 -3.92 8.82
CA GLN A 136 1.09 -3.11 7.62
C GLN A 136 1.89 -1.80 7.74
N LEU A 137 1.87 -1.15 8.91
CA LEU A 137 2.71 0.02 9.21
C LEU A 137 4.20 -0.33 9.18
N ASN A 138 4.60 -1.44 9.82
CA ASN A 138 6.00 -1.87 9.80
C ASN A 138 6.51 -2.12 8.37
N LEU A 139 5.74 -2.82 7.54
CA LEU A 139 6.08 -3.07 6.13
C LEU A 139 6.14 -1.78 5.32
N PHE A 140 5.26 -0.82 5.62
CA PHE A 140 5.29 0.51 5.02
C PHE A 140 6.55 1.30 5.42
N CYS A 141 6.91 1.31 6.70
CA CYS A 141 8.14 1.96 7.17
C CYS A 141 9.40 1.36 6.50
N ASN A 142 9.45 0.04 6.34
CA ASN A 142 10.54 -0.63 5.61
C ASN A 142 10.54 -0.23 4.13
N PHE A 143 9.37 -0.21 3.49
CA PHE A 143 9.22 0.24 2.10
C PHE A 143 9.77 1.65 1.91
N ILE A 144 9.37 2.61 2.75
CA ILE A 144 9.86 3.98 2.70
C ILE A 144 11.38 4.05 2.92
N THR A 145 11.90 3.30 3.88
CA THR A 145 13.34 3.28 4.19
C THR A 145 14.15 2.72 3.03
N ASN A 146 13.73 1.60 2.44
CA ASN A 146 14.45 0.94 1.35
C ASN A 146 14.32 1.69 0.02
N GLN A 147 13.26 2.48 -0.15
CA GLN A 147 13.12 3.42 -1.27
C GLN A 147 13.97 4.68 -1.11
N GLY A 148 14.70 4.83 0.02
CA GLY A 148 15.53 6.00 0.28
C GLY A 148 14.70 7.26 0.48
N LEU A 149 13.54 7.14 1.14
CA LEU A 149 12.61 8.25 1.41
C LEU A 149 12.53 8.67 2.88
N ASN A 150 13.34 8.05 3.74
CA ASN A 150 13.30 8.29 5.17
C ASN A 150 13.96 9.64 5.56
N ASP A 151 14.98 10.08 4.81
CA ASP A 151 15.61 11.39 5.02
C ASP A 151 14.63 12.52 4.75
N GLU A 152 13.84 12.48 3.67
CA GLU A 152 12.84 13.52 3.43
C GLU A 152 11.79 13.61 4.54
N LEU A 153 11.38 12.48 5.11
CA LEU A 153 10.44 12.47 6.24
C LEU A 153 11.06 13.03 7.51
N ARG A 154 12.30 12.65 7.83
CA ARG A 154 13.03 13.15 9.02
C ARG A 154 13.34 14.64 8.94
N GLU A 155 13.62 15.14 7.73
CA GLU A 155 13.93 16.56 7.49
C GLU A 155 12.69 17.39 7.14
N HIS A 156 11.48 16.81 7.29
CA HIS A 156 10.20 17.46 7.01
C HIS A 156 10.11 18.05 5.58
N GLN A 157 10.78 17.42 4.61
CA GLN A 157 10.80 17.79 3.20
C GLN A 157 9.54 17.28 2.49
N TRP A 158 8.35 17.67 2.97
CA TRP A 158 7.05 17.13 2.56
C TRP A 158 6.81 17.16 1.04
N ALA A 159 7.23 18.23 0.38
CA ALA A 159 7.10 18.35 -1.08
C ALA A 159 8.02 17.39 -1.83
N ARG A 160 9.23 17.13 -1.32
CA ARG A 160 10.17 16.19 -1.92
C ARG A 160 9.70 14.76 -1.71
N PHE A 161 9.31 14.40 -0.48
CA PHE A 161 8.69 13.11 -0.17
C PHE A 161 7.46 12.86 -1.05
N ALA A 162 6.50 13.78 -1.05
CA ALA A 162 5.26 13.63 -1.81
C ALA A 162 5.53 13.51 -3.32
N ARG A 163 6.49 14.25 -3.86
CA ARG A 163 6.88 14.14 -5.28
C ARG A 163 7.37 12.74 -5.64
N ILE A 164 8.20 12.13 -4.79
CA ILE A 164 8.78 10.83 -5.09
C ILE A 164 7.76 9.71 -4.83
N TYR A 165 7.06 9.76 -3.69
CA TYR A 165 6.09 8.74 -3.29
C TYR A 165 4.80 8.77 -4.13
N ASN A 166 4.21 9.96 -4.34
CA ASN A 166 2.93 10.13 -5.05
C ASN A 166 3.10 10.49 -6.53
N GLY A 167 4.32 10.81 -6.97
CA GLY A 167 4.64 11.17 -8.35
C GLY A 167 4.38 12.62 -8.71
N LYS A 168 4.57 12.95 -10.00
CA LYS A 168 4.57 14.33 -10.53
C LYS A 168 3.31 15.16 -10.24
N ASN A 169 2.17 14.49 -10.03
CA ASN A 169 0.88 15.15 -9.79
C ASN A 169 0.62 15.44 -8.30
N PHE A 170 1.59 15.20 -7.40
CA PHE A 170 1.38 15.34 -5.95
C PHE A 170 0.84 16.73 -5.54
N LYS A 171 1.27 17.80 -6.22
CA LYS A 171 0.78 19.17 -5.96
C LYS A 171 -0.67 19.36 -6.32
N LEU A 172 -1.15 18.75 -7.41
CA LEU A 172 -2.57 18.85 -7.80
C LEU A 172 -3.50 18.24 -6.75
N LEU A 173 -3.00 17.26 -6.01
CA LEU A 173 -3.72 16.56 -4.94
C LEU A 173 -3.34 17.07 -3.54
N ASN A 174 -2.51 18.12 -3.46
CA ASN A 174 -2.05 18.80 -2.25
C ASN A 174 -1.39 17.88 -1.23
N TYR A 175 -0.69 16.82 -1.65
CA TYR A 175 -0.09 15.84 -0.74
C TYR A 175 0.92 16.48 0.22
N ASP A 176 1.75 17.39 -0.28
CA ASP A 176 2.73 18.12 0.52
C ASP A 176 2.07 18.96 1.62
N THR A 177 1.01 19.68 1.27
CA THR A 177 0.25 20.51 2.21
C THR A 177 -0.49 19.65 3.22
N LYS A 178 -1.07 18.52 2.81
CA LYS A 178 -1.72 17.55 3.70
C LYS A 178 -0.74 16.97 4.71
N LEU A 179 0.44 16.54 4.27
CA LEU A 179 1.50 16.03 5.14
C LEU A 179 1.96 17.07 6.15
N SER A 180 2.24 18.30 5.69
CA SER A 180 2.65 19.42 6.55
C SER A 180 1.59 19.74 7.62
N ASN A 181 0.31 19.80 7.23
CA ASN A 181 -0.78 20.09 8.16
C ASN A 181 -1.01 18.95 9.16
N ALA A 182 -0.94 17.70 8.70
CA ALA A 182 -1.05 16.53 9.58
C ALA A 182 0.12 16.50 10.59
N TYR A 183 1.35 16.80 10.17
CA TYR A 183 2.49 16.91 11.09
C TYR A 183 2.27 17.97 12.16
N LYS A 184 1.82 19.18 11.79
CA LYS A 184 1.50 20.25 12.75
C LYS A 184 0.43 19.81 13.76
N LYS A 185 -0.60 19.10 13.31
CA LYS A 185 -1.66 18.56 14.17
C LYS A 185 -1.12 17.58 15.22
N PHE A 186 -0.13 16.76 14.88
CA PHE A 186 0.43 15.75 15.79
C PHE A 186 1.64 16.20 16.59
N SER A 187 2.17 17.39 16.31
CA SER A 187 3.30 18.01 17.02
C SER A 187 2.87 19.08 18.02
N ALA A 188 1.56 19.36 18.09
CA ALA A 188 0.96 20.32 19.01
C ALA A 188 0.75 19.74 20.41
#